data_AF-A0A3B9ILS5-F1
#
_entry.id   AF-A0A3B9ILS5-F1
#
_cell.length_a   1.000
_cell.length_b   1.000
_cell.length_c   1.000
_cell.angle_alpha   90.00
_cell.angle_beta   90.00
_cell.angle_gamma   90.00
#
_symmetry.space_group_name_H-M   'P 1'
#
loop_
_entity.id
_entity.type
_entity.pdbx_description
1 polymer ?
#
loop_
_entity_poly.entity_id
_entity_poly.type
_entity_poly.pdbx_seq_one_letter_code
_entity_poly.pdbx_strand_id
1 'polypeptide(L)'
;QRIMTIADPSRAEIRVELPVGEAIRLEPGAPVQLFLDARPLEPVAGRMTSLSYTAEQTPGGILAYELKARLDQKAGEALPRVGLRGTAKVYGADVPLAFYLFRRPLAALRQHTGF
;
A
#
# COMPACT_ATOMS: atom_id res chain seq x y z
N GLN A 1 10.66 9.67 -30.33
CA GLN A 1 11.37 10.70 -29.52
C GLN A 1 10.46 11.07 -28.36
N ARG A 2 10.87 10.84 -27.11
CA ARG A 2 10.05 11.13 -25.92
C ARG A 2 10.59 12.39 -25.26
N ILE A 3 9.71 13.37 -25.16
CA ILE A 3 9.96 14.74 -24.72
C ILE A 3 10.20 14.71 -23.22
N MET A 4 11.18 15.47 -22.76
CA MET A 4 11.60 15.68 -21.37
C MET A 4 10.43 15.56 -20.37
N THR A 5 10.46 14.54 -19.51
CA THR A 5 9.51 14.39 -18.39
C THR A 5 10.02 15.21 -17.21
N ILE A 6 9.40 16.35 -16.92
CA ILE A 6 9.70 17.13 -15.72
C ILE A 6 9.00 16.45 -14.54
N ALA A 7 9.78 15.87 -13.63
CA ALA A 7 9.28 15.41 -12.34
C ALA A 7 9.11 16.64 -11.43
N ASP A 8 7.89 16.94 -11.00
CA ASP A 8 7.62 18.01 -10.04
C ASP A 8 7.89 17.51 -8.61
N PRO A 9 8.96 17.98 -7.94
CA PRO A 9 9.29 17.53 -6.58
C PRO A 9 8.27 17.97 -5.54
N SER A 10 7.38 18.93 -5.84
CA SER A 10 6.31 19.36 -4.94
C SER A 10 5.14 18.36 -4.86
N ARG A 11 5.09 17.41 -5.80
CA ARG A 11 4.09 16.32 -5.87
C ARG A 11 4.75 14.96 -5.65
N ALA A 12 5.60 14.86 -4.63
CA ALA A 12 6.14 13.58 -4.23
C ALA A 12 4.99 12.63 -3.84
N GLU A 13 4.97 11.45 -4.46
CA GLU A 13 4.05 10.36 -4.14
C GLU A 13 4.86 9.14 -3.76
N ILE A 14 4.30 8.35 -2.84
CA ILE A 14 4.85 7.04 -2.47
C ILE A 14 4.29 6.04 -3.48
N ARG A 15 5.20 5.33 -4.17
CA ARG A 15 4.87 4.17 -5.00
C ARG A 15 5.22 2.91 -4.24
N VAL A 16 4.25 2.01 -4.10
CA VAL A 16 4.40 0.72 -3.43
C VAL A 16 4.05 -0.38 -4.43
N GLU A 17 4.92 -1.40 -4.50
CA GLU A 17 4.65 -2.63 -5.25
C GLU A 17 4.07 -3.65 -4.27
N LEU A 18 2.77 -3.91 -4.35
CA LEU A 18 2.06 -4.84 -3.47
C LEU A 18 1.93 -6.21 -4.13
N PRO A 19 2.63 -7.27 -3.66
CA PRO A 19 2.53 -8.60 -4.25
C PRO A 19 1.08 -9.10 -4.27
N VAL A 20 0.66 -9.72 -5.38
CA VAL A 20 -0.73 -10.21 -5.53
C VAL A 20 -1.13 -11.18 -4.41
N GLY A 21 -0.19 -12.00 -3.92
CA GLY A 21 -0.43 -12.95 -2.84
C GLY A 21 -0.70 -12.30 -1.47
N GLU A 22 -0.27 -11.06 -1.27
CA GLU A 22 -0.47 -10.29 -0.03
C GLU A 22 -1.53 -9.21 -0.19
N ALA A 23 -2.17 -9.14 -1.37
CA ALA A 23 -3.19 -8.15 -1.66
C ALA A 23 -4.44 -8.40 -0.80
N ILE A 24 -4.66 -7.52 0.17
CA ILE A 24 -5.90 -7.43 0.93
C ILE A 24 -6.82 -6.38 0.31
N ARG A 25 -8.10 -6.38 0.70
CA ARG A 25 -9.01 -5.29 0.32
C ARG A 25 -8.54 -4.01 1.02
N LEU A 26 -7.96 -3.10 0.24
CA LEU A 26 -7.50 -1.79 0.69
C LEU A 26 -8.50 -0.73 0.25
N GLU A 27 -8.92 0.12 1.19
CA GLU A 27 -9.85 1.21 0.91
C GLU A 27 -9.10 2.53 0.68
N PRO A 28 -9.53 3.39 -0.25
CA PRO A 28 -8.96 4.71 -0.42
C PRO A 28 -8.87 5.46 0.92
N GLY A 29 -7.71 6.05 1.21
CA GLY A 29 -7.44 6.70 2.49
C GLY A 29 -6.77 5.80 3.54
N ALA A 30 -6.54 4.51 3.23
CA ALA A 30 -5.80 3.60 4.10
C ALA A 30 -4.47 4.21 4.58
N PRO A 31 -4.12 4.10 5.88
CA PRO A 31 -2.86 4.62 6.39
C PRO A 31 -1.68 3.85 5.81
N VAL A 32 -0.67 4.59 5.37
CA VAL A 32 0.59 4.06 4.83
C VAL A 32 1.75 4.63 5.64
N GLN A 33 2.70 3.79 6.00
CA GLN A 33 3.96 4.18 6.63
C GLN A 33 5.12 3.77 5.76
N LEU A 34 5.91 4.72 5.29
CA LEU A 34 7.11 4.48 4.51
C LEU A 34 8.34 4.55 5.41
N PHE A 35 9.07 3.44 5.50
CA PHE A 35 10.35 3.34 6.18
C PHE A 35 11.45 3.47 5.13
N LEU A 36 12.15 4.60 5.13
CA LEU A 36 13.23 4.85 4.18
C LEU A 36 14.48 4.04 4.58
N ASP A 37 15.18 3.44 3.62
CA ASP A 37 16.41 2.68 3.90
C ASP A 37 17.48 3.56 4.57
N ALA A 38 17.53 4.84 4.17
CA ALA A 38 18.45 5.83 4.74
C ALA A 38 18.07 6.24 6.17
N ARG A 39 16.79 6.11 6.56
CA ARG A 39 16.25 6.56 7.86
C ARG A 39 15.12 5.64 8.35
N PRO A 40 15.45 4.42 8.81
CA PRO A 40 14.44 3.45 9.24
C PRO A 40 13.73 3.85 10.54
N LEU A 41 14.32 4.73 11.36
CA LEU A 41 13.76 5.20 12.62
C LEU A 41 12.77 6.37 12.46
N GLU A 42 12.71 6.97 11.27
CA GLU A 42 11.84 8.11 10.95
C GLU A 42 10.83 7.70 9.86
N PRO A 43 9.77 6.94 10.21
CA PRO A 43 8.77 6.55 9.23
C PRO A 43 8.00 7.77 8.75
N VAL A 44 7.84 7.86 7.43
CA VAL A 44 7.06 8.90 6.77
C VAL A 44 5.62 8.42 6.65
N ALA A 45 4.71 9.14 7.28
CA ALA A 45 3.29 8.85 7.19
C ALA A 45 2.69 9.32 5.86
N GLY A 46 1.73 8.57 5.36
CA GLY A 46 0.96 8.90 4.17
C GLY A 46 -0.39 8.20 4.15
N ARG A 47 -1.18 8.51 3.12
CA ARG A 47 -2.48 7.88 2.88
C ARG A 47 -2.57 7.37 1.46
N MET A 48 -3.09 6.16 1.32
CA MET A 48 -3.32 5.58 0.00
C MET A 48 -4.32 6.43 -0.78
N THR A 49 -3.95 6.80 -1.99
CA THR A 49 -4.82 7.54 -2.93
C THR A 49 -5.41 6.62 -3.98
N SER A 50 -4.64 5.63 -4.44
CA SER A 50 -5.08 4.71 -5.48
C SER A 50 -4.37 3.37 -5.37
N LEU A 51 -5.08 2.32 -5.78
CA LEU A 51 -4.55 0.99 -6.03
C LEU A 51 -4.86 0.63 -7.48
N SER A 52 -3.85 0.25 -8.24
CA SER A 52 -4.03 -0.20 -9.62
C SER A 52 -4.91 -1.43 -9.67
N TYR A 53 -5.85 -1.44 -10.62
CA TYR A 53 -6.81 -2.53 -10.81
C TYR A 53 -6.14 -3.80 -11.37
N THR A 54 -5.07 -3.62 -12.13
CA THR A 54 -4.34 -4.70 -12.79
C THR A 54 -2.99 -4.89 -12.11
N ALA A 55 -2.63 -6.16 -11.89
CA ALA A 55 -1.29 -6.51 -11.46
C ALA A 55 -0.33 -6.43 -12.66
N GLU A 56 0.80 -5.78 -12.47
CA GLU A 56 1.87 -5.72 -13.47
C GLU A 56 3.06 -6.56 -13.01
N GLN A 57 3.82 -7.09 -13.96
CA GLN A 57 5.09 -7.73 -13.63
C GLN A 57 6.10 -6.64 -13.25
N THR A 58 6.58 -6.69 -12.02
CA THR A 58 7.64 -5.80 -11.56
C THR A 58 8.96 -6.16 -12.26
N PRO A 59 9.96 -5.27 -12.26
CA PRO A 59 11.30 -5.60 -12.77
C PRO A 59 11.95 -6.81 -12.08
N GLY A 60 11.49 -7.18 -10.89
CA GLY A 60 11.91 -8.37 -10.14
C GLY A 60 11.21 -9.66 -10.55
N GLY A 61 10.32 -9.64 -11.54
CA GLY A 61 9.62 -10.83 -12.06
C GLY A 61 8.45 -11.30 -11.21
N ILE A 62 8.01 -10.51 -10.22
CA ILE A 62 6.83 -10.82 -9.40
C ILE A 62 5.61 -10.05 -9.92
N LEU A 63 4.43 -10.64 -9.81
CA LEU A 63 3.18 -9.93 -10.05
C LEU A 63 2.83 -9.09 -8.83
N ALA A 64 2.75 -7.77 -9.03
CA ALA A 64 2.40 -6.83 -7.98
C ALA A 64 1.39 -5.79 -8.48
N TYR A 65 0.48 -5.38 -7.61
CA TYR A 65 -0.35 -4.21 -7.81
C TYR A 65 0.47 -2.95 -7.50
N GLU A 66 0.39 -1.95 -8.37
CA GLU A 66 0.94 -0.63 -8.06
C GLU A 66 -0.02 0.12 -7.14
N LEU A 67 0.45 0.48 -5.96
CA LEU A 67 -0.27 1.33 -5.00
C LEU A 67 0.40 2.70 -4.97
N LYS A 68 -0.42 3.74 -5.04
CA LYS A 68 -0.01 5.14 -4.87
C LYS A 68 -0.55 5.67 -3.55
N ALA A 69 0.33 6.34 -2.81
CA ALA A 69 -0.02 7.01 -1.58
C ALA A 69 0.55 8.43 -1.55
N ARG A 70 -0.23 9.35 -0.99
CA ARG A 70 0.19 10.73 -0.77
C ARG A 70 0.85 10.84 0.60
N LEU A 71 1.96 11.57 0.68
CA LEU A 71 2.60 11.85 1.96
C LEU A 71 1.71 12.80 2.78
N ASP A 72 1.49 12.47 4.05
CA ASP A 72 0.83 13.35 5.02
C ASP A 72 1.89 14.34 5.49
N GLN A 73 1.91 15.53 4.88
CA GLN A 73 2.83 16.60 5.27
C GLN A 73 2.53 17.05 6.70
N LYS A 74 3.51 16.98 7.60
CA LYS A 74 3.52 17.84 8.77
C LYS A 74 4.05 19.21 8.35
N ALA A 75 3.32 20.27 8.69
CA ALA A 75 3.72 21.65 8.39
C ALA A 75 5.13 21.91 8.96
N GLY A 76 6.13 22.06 8.09
CA GLY A 76 7.52 22.35 8.45
C GLY A 76 8.56 21.27 8.11
N GLU A 77 8.17 20.08 7.65
CA GLU A 77 9.14 19.06 7.20
C GLU A 77 9.50 19.21 5.72
N ALA A 78 10.80 19.15 5.43
CA ALA A 78 11.30 19.17 4.05
C ALA A 78 10.81 17.93 3.30
N LEU A 79 10.25 18.11 2.10
CA LEU A 79 9.81 16.97 1.30
C LEU A 79 10.97 16.00 1.08
N PRO A 80 10.78 14.68 1.33
CA PRO A 80 11.75 13.67 0.98
C PRO A 80 12.08 13.80 -0.51
N ARG A 81 13.38 13.77 -0.84
CA ARG A 81 13.82 13.86 -2.23
C ARG A 81 13.24 12.70 -3.04
N VAL A 82 12.82 12.99 -4.28
CA VAL A 82 12.36 11.95 -5.22
C VAL A 82 13.50 10.97 -5.47
N GLY A 83 13.17 9.67 -5.54
CA GLY A 83 14.13 8.60 -5.80
C GLY A 83 14.65 7.87 -4.54
N LEU A 84 14.19 8.26 -3.35
CA LEU A 84 14.43 7.48 -2.14
C LEU A 84 13.65 6.15 -2.19
N ARG A 85 14.27 5.10 -1.64
CA ARG A 85 13.71 3.74 -1.58
C ARG A 85 13.60 3.29 -0.13
N GLY A 86 12.75 2.29 0.06
CA GLY A 86 12.53 1.67 1.34
C GLY A 86 11.33 0.75 1.33
N THR A 87 10.86 0.41 2.52
CA THR A 87 9.75 -0.51 2.72
C THR A 87 8.50 0.26 3.15
N ALA A 88 7.37 0.00 2.53
CA ALA A 88 6.09 0.57 2.92
C ALA A 88 5.23 -0.45 3.67
N LYS A 89 4.64 -0.02 4.78
CA LYS A 89 3.58 -0.76 5.47
C LYS A 89 2.25 -0.11 5.18
N VAL A 90 1.32 -0.88 4.64
CA VAL A 90 -0.05 -0.44 4.35
C VAL A 90 -0.98 -1.10 5.37
N TYR A 91 -1.78 -0.30 6.04
CA TYR A 91 -2.74 -0.78 7.04
C TYR A 91 -4.11 -0.93 6.39
N GLY A 92 -4.70 -2.12 6.52
CA GLY A 92 -6.09 -2.37 6.11
C GLY A 92 -7.10 -1.90 7.15
N ALA A 93 -8.38 -2.14 6.86
CA ALA A 93 -9.45 -1.86 7.81
C ALA A 93 -9.34 -2.74 9.06
N ASP A 94 -9.67 -2.16 10.22
CA ASP A 94 -9.80 -2.91 11.47
C ASP A 94 -11.00 -3.86 11.37
N VAL A 95 -10.74 -5.16 11.56
CA VAL A 95 -11.78 -6.19 11.57
C VAL A 95 -11.87 -6.82 12.96
N PRO A 96 -13.09 -7.02 13.50
CA PRO A 96 -13.26 -7.64 14.81
C PRO A 96 -12.70 -9.07 14.80
N LEU A 97 -11.99 -9.45 15.87
CA LEU A 97 -11.35 -10.76 16.00
C LEU A 97 -12.34 -11.92 15.78
N ALA A 98 -13.60 -11.72 16.19
CA ALA A 98 -14.69 -12.66 15.95
C ALA A 98 -14.82 -13.04 14.46
N PHE A 99 -14.68 -12.09 13.53
CA PHE A 99 -14.75 -12.38 12.09
C PHE A 99 -13.66 -13.37 11.66
N TYR A 100 -12.45 -13.23 12.21
CA TYR A 100 -11.34 -14.13 11.89
C TYR A 100 -11.54 -15.53 12.51
N LEU A 101 -12.01 -15.60 13.75
CA LEU A 101 -12.31 -16.85 14.46
C LEU A 101 -13.46 -17.62 13.80
N PHE A 102 -14.53 -16.92 13.41
CA PHE A 102 -15.74 -17.54 12.88
C PHE A 102 -15.71 -17.77 11.37
N ARG A 103 -14.76 -17.18 10.63
CA ARG A 103 -14.56 -17.38 9.17
C ARG A 103 -14.59 -18.86 8.76
N ARG A 104 -13.79 -19.69 9.42
CA ARG A 104 -13.65 -21.11 9.09
C ARG A 104 -14.83 -21.97 9.60
N PRO A 105 -15.25 -21.86 10.87
CA PRO A 105 -16.35 -22.68 11.37
C PRO A 105 -17.70 -22.32 10.72
N LEU A 106 -17.98 -21.05 10.37
CA LEU A 106 -19.22 -20.71 9.66
C LEU A 106 -19.25 -21.32 8.24
N ALA A 107 -18.11 -21.35 7.54
CA ALA A 107 -18.02 -22.01 6.24
C ALA A 107 -18.27 -23.52 6.34
N ALA A 108 -17.71 -24.17 7.38
CA ALA A 108 -17.97 -25.59 7.65
C ALA A 108 -19.44 -25.83 8.05
N LEU A 109 -20.00 -24.99 8.93
CA LEU A 109 -21.42 -25.06 9.30
C LEU A 109 -22.33 -24.91 8.07
N ARG A 110 -21.98 -24.00 7.15
CA ARG A 110 -22.73 -23.80 5.89
C ARG A 110 -22.71 -25.06 5.02
N GLN A 111 -21.55 -25.72 4.91
CA GLN A 111 -21.45 -27.01 4.20
C GLN A 111 -22.27 -28.12 4.87
N HIS A 112 -22.39 -28.13 6.20
CA HIS A 112 -23.16 -29.14 6.93
C HIS A 112 -24.67 -28.87 6.98
N THR A 113 -25.10 -27.61 6.90
CA THR A 113 -26.51 -27.21 7.04
C THR A 113 -27.29 -27.16 5.73
N GLY A 114 -26.66 -27.48 4.59
CA GLY A 114 -27.36 -27.80 3.36
C GLY A 114 -28.16 -26.65 2.72
N PHE A 115 -27.49 -25.53 2.44
CA PHE A 115 -27.93 -24.51 1.47
C PHE A 115 -26.75 -23.96 0.66
#